data_AF-X1JC21-F1
#
_entry.id   AF-X1JC21-F1
#
_cell.length_a   1.000
_cell.length_b   1.000
_cell.length_c   1.000
_cell.angle_alpha   90.00
_cell.angle_beta   90.00
_cell.angle_gamma   90.00
#
_symmetry.space_group_name_H-M   'P 1'
#
loop_
_entity.id
_entity.type
_entity.pdbx_description
1 polymer ?
#
loop_
_entity_poly.entity_id
_entity_poly.type
_entity_poly.pdbx_seq_one_letter_code
_entity_poly.pdbx_strand_id
1 'polypeptide(L)'
;MSFRKSIGNMYSWTTHTWNVIKGKCPHDCSYCYMKRFPQGEMRFDEKELKRDLGTGNFIFVGSSIDMFAEKVPGEWIAAVLGRCYQYPENKYL
;
A
#
# COMPACT_ATOMS: atom_id res chain seq x y z
N MET A 1 -6.79 -15.72 2.80
CA MET A 1 -7.97 -14.83 2.66
C MET A 1 -7.88 -14.14 1.30
N SER A 2 -8.98 -14.10 0.55
CA SER A 2 -9.03 -13.50 -0.80
C SER A 2 -8.65 -12.01 -0.75
N PHE A 3 -7.89 -11.54 -1.74
CA PHE A 3 -7.54 -10.14 -1.89
C PHE A 3 -8.82 -9.35 -2.17
N ARG A 4 -9.27 -8.56 -1.20
CA ARG A 4 -10.59 -7.91 -1.24
C ARG A 4 -10.56 -6.71 -2.17
N LYS A 5 -11.48 -6.68 -3.14
CA LYS A 5 -11.69 -5.52 -4.02
C LYS A 5 -11.91 -4.25 -3.21
N SER A 6 -11.34 -3.15 -3.70
CA SER A 6 -11.53 -1.83 -3.10
C SER A 6 -13.00 -1.44 -3.19
N ILE A 7 -13.53 -0.90 -2.09
CA ILE A 7 -14.87 -0.33 -2.00
C ILE A 7 -14.71 1.10 -1.46
N GLY A 8 -15.02 2.11 -2.26
CA GLY A 8 -14.89 3.51 -1.85
C GLY A 8 -14.40 4.45 -2.95
N ASN A 9 -13.89 5.61 -2.54
CA ASN A 9 -13.59 6.75 -3.41
C ASN A 9 -12.20 6.67 -4.08
N MET A 10 -11.70 5.47 -4.37
CA MET A 10 -10.50 5.34 -5.19
C MET A 10 -10.84 5.58 -6.67
N TYR A 11 -9.85 5.69 -7.55
CA TYR A 11 -10.11 5.83 -8.98
C TYR A 11 -10.98 4.69 -9.50
N SER A 12 -11.88 4.98 -10.44
CA SER A 12 -12.88 4.03 -10.95
C SER A 12 -12.26 2.79 -11.61
N TRP A 13 -11.02 2.88 -12.08
CA TRP A 13 -10.25 1.78 -12.66
C TRP A 13 -9.43 0.99 -11.63
N THR A 14 -9.28 1.46 -10.40
CA THR A 14 -8.55 0.75 -9.34
C THR A 14 -9.39 -0.42 -8.83
N THR A 15 -8.88 -1.64 -8.96
CA THR A 15 -9.58 -2.83 -8.48
C THR A 15 -9.30 -3.11 -7.01
N HIS A 16 -8.07 -2.84 -6.54
CA HIS A 16 -7.64 -3.12 -5.17
C HIS A 16 -6.69 -2.05 -4.62
N THR A 17 -6.62 -1.97 -3.30
CA THR A 17 -5.60 -1.19 -2.58
C THR A 17 -4.73 -2.14 -1.78
N TRP A 18 -3.42 -1.95 -1.82
CA TRP A 18 -2.46 -2.79 -1.12
C TRP A 18 -1.46 -1.95 -0.32
N ASN A 19 -1.29 -2.26 0.96
CA ASN A 19 -0.50 -1.45 1.89
C ASN A 19 0.40 -2.36 2.71
N VAL A 20 1.67 -2.52 2.34
CA VAL A 20 2.65 -3.28 3.15
C VAL A 20 3.23 -2.41 4.26
N ILE A 21 3.56 -1.16 3.93
CA ILE A 21 3.99 -0.17 4.91
C ILE A 21 2.72 0.46 5.50
N LYS A 22 2.62 0.44 6.83
CA LYS A 22 1.42 0.85 7.56
C LYS A 22 1.81 1.71 8.75
N GLY A 23 0.86 2.52 9.24
CA GLY A 23 1.02 3.29 10.47
C GLY A 23 1.12 4.79 10.23
N LYS A 24 1.61 5.52 11.22
CA LYS A 24 1.71 6.98 11.19
C LYS A 24 2.70 7.42 10.12
N CYS A 25 2.23 8.29 9.23
CA CYS A 25 3.07 8.85 8.17
C CYS A 25 4.05 9.89 8.73
N PRO A 26 5.33 9.87 8.31
CA PRO A 26 6.35 10.84 8.73
C PRO A 26 5.98 12.31 8.53
N HIS A 27 5.17 12.62 7.51
CA HIS A 27 4.78 13.99 7.17
C HIS A 27 3.74 14.59 8.12
N ASP A 28 2.95 13.76 8.80
CA ASP A 28 1.89 14.17 9.73
C ASP A 28 0.99 15.33 9.23
N CYS A 29 0.68 15.37 7.92
CA CYS A 29 -0.06 16.48 7.31
C CYS A 29 -1.39 16.75 8.00
N SER A 30 -1.73 18.02 8.25
CA SER A 30 -2.97 18.43 8.93
C SER A 30 -4.24 17.95 8.20
N TYR A 31 -4.21 17.89 6.87
CA TYR A 31 -5.32 17.49 6.01
C TYR A 31 -5.39 15.99 5.70
N CYS A 32 -4.49 15.16 6.27
CA CYS A 32 -4.38 13.76 5.90
C CYS A 32 -5.65 12.98 6.27
N TYR A 33 -6.30 12.35 5.29
CA TYR A 33 -7.52 11.59 5.50
C TYR A 33 -7.32 10.41 6.48
N MET A 34 -6.10 9.86 6.54
CA MET A 34 -5.76 8.76 7.44
C MET A 34 -5.91 9.13 8.92
N LYS A 35 -5.93 10.43 9.27
CA LYS A 35 -6.16 10.89 10.65
C LYS A 35 -7.56 10.59 11.17
N ARG A 36 -8.50 10.21 10.29
CA ARG A 36 -9.85 9.74 10.65
C ARG A 36 -9.84 8.34 11.28
N PHE A 37 -8.74 7.60 11.15
CA PHE A 37 -8.60 6.23 11.63
C PHE A 37 -7.50 6.13 12.70
N PRO A 38 -7.57 5.16 13.61
CA PRO A 38 -6.46 4.87 14.53
C PRO A 38 -5.18 4.52 13.77
N GLN A 39 -4.07 5.18 14.12
CA GLN A 39 -2.76 4.95 13.51
C GLN A 39 -1.80 4.41 14.57
N GLY A 40 -1.27 3.20 14.34
CA GLY A 40 -0.12 2.71 15.09
C GLY A 40 1.19 3.27 14.54
N GLU A 41 2.30 2.94 15.19
CA GLU A 41 3.64 3.28 14.69
C GLU A 41 3.89 2.75 13.28
N MET A 42 4.74 3.48 12.55
CA MET A 42 5.18 3.10 11.21
C MET A 42 5.88 1.74 11.27
N ARG A 43 5.41 0.79 10.47
CA ARG A 43 5.91 -0.58 10.47
C ARG A 43 5.79 -1.22 9.11
N PHE A 44 6.63 -2.23 8.91
CA PHE A 44 6.58 -3.12 7.76
C PHE A 44 5.77 -4.37 8.09
N ASP A 45 4.72 -4.63 7.32
CA ASP A 45 3.88 -5.82 7.51
C ASP A 45 4.35 -6.98 6.61
N GLU A 46 5.25 -7.80 7.12
CA GLU A 46 5.80 -8.95 6.38
C GLU A 46 4.75 -9.98 5.96
N LYS A 47 3.67 -10.11 6.73
CA LYS A 47 2.58 -11.04 6.40
C LYS A 47 1.82 -10.52 5.17
N GLU A 48 1.61 -9.22 5.13
CA GLU A 48 0.97 -8.53 4.02
C GLU A 48 1.83 -8.53 2.75
N LEU A 49 3.15 -8.45 2.87
CA LEU A 49 4.08 -8.59 1.74
C LEU A 49 3.89 -9.93 1.02
N LYS A 50 3.67 -11.01 1.79
CA LYS A 50 3.49 -12.38 1.26
C LYS A 50 2.11 -12.61 0.64
N ARG A 51 1.23 -11.61 0.61
CA ARG A 51 -0.10 -11.74 -0.01
C ARG A 51 0.03 -12.07 -1.49
N ASP A 52 -0.88 -12.92 -1.95
CA ASP A 52 -1.12 -13.15 -3.37
C ASP A 52 -1.87 -11.95 -3.97
N LEU A 53 -1.29 -11.33 -4.99
CA LEU A 53 -1.85 -10.17 -5.67
C LEU A 53 -2.77 -10.53 -6.85
N GLY A 54 -2.87 -11.82 -7.19
CA GLY A 54 -3.67 -12.30 -8.32
C GLY A 54 -3.15 -11.78 -9.67
N THR A 55 -4.04 -11.75 -10.66
CA THR A 55 -3.71 -11.36 -12.05
C THR A 55 -4.78 -10.44 -12.64
N GLY A 56 -4.40 -9.61 -13.61
CA GLY A 56 -5.31 -8.70 -14.32
C GLY A 56 -5.88 -7.56 -13.47
N ASN A 57 -5.24 -7.23 -12.34
CA ASN A 57 -5.69 -6.19 -11.42
C ASN A 57 -5.06 -4.82 -11.71
N PHE A 58 -5.73 -3.76 -11.25
CA PHE A 58 -5.14 -2.43 -11.12
C PHE A 58 -5.05 -2.11 -9.63
N ILE A 59 -3.84 -2.18 -9.08
CA ILE A 59 -3.59 -2.13 -7.64
C ILE A 59 -2.99 -0.78 -7.28
N PHE A 60 -3.65 -0.04 -6.40
CA PHE A 60 -3.08 1.16 -5.79
C PHE A 60 -2.22 0.77 -4.58
N VAL A 61 -0.94 1.13 -4.61
CA VAL A 61 0.07 0.74 -3.62
C VAL A 61 0.33 1.90 -2.66
N GLY A 62 0.24 1.65 -1.35
CA GLY A 62 0.56 2.68 -0.36
C GLY A 62 -0.50 3.78 -0.22
N SER A 63 -1.78 3.43 -0.20
CA SER A 63 -2.86 4.38 0.07
C SER A 63 -2.83 4.97 1.48
N SER A 64 -2.29 4.24 2.47
CA SER A 64 -2.36 4.63 3.89
C SER A 64 -1.15 5.41 4.42
N ILE A 65 -0.06 5.50 3.65
CA ILE A 65 1.18 6.16 4.05
C ILE A 65 1.98 6.49 2.79
N ASP A 66 2.71 7.60 2.79
CA ASP A 66 3.68 7.88 1.74
C ASP A 66 4.87 6.90 1.83
N MET A 67 4.95 5.98 0.87
CA MET A 67 5.98 4.94 0.79
C MET A 67 7.37 5.52 0.49
N PHE A 68 7.44 6.69 -0.15
CA PHE A 68 8.70 7.32 -0.54
C PHE A 68 9.11 8.46 0.40
N ALA A 69 8.44 8.60 1.54
CA ALA A 69 8.85 9.53 2.58
C ALA A 69 10.27 9.21 3.07
N GLU A 70 11.05 10.25 3.38
CA GLU A 70 12.48 10.15 3.76
C GLU A 70 12.76 9.15 4.89
N LYS A 71 11.84 9.03 5.86
CA LYS A 71 12.01 8.13 7.01
C LYS A 71 11.69 6.67 6.70
N VAL A 72 11.14 6.36 5.53
CA VAL A 72 10.85 4.98 5.12
C VAL A 72 12.15 4.33 4.65
N PRO A 73 12.55 3.18 5.24
CA PRO A 73 13.77 2.49 4.82
C PRO A 73 13.69 2.04 3.35
N GLY A 74 14.77 2.26 2.60
CA GLY A 74 14.83 1.94 1.17
C GLY A 74 14.61 0.44 0.89
N GLU A 75 15.02 -0.43 1.80
CA GLU A 75 14.80 -1.87 1.70
C GLU A 75 13.31 -2.25 1.76
N TRP A 76 12.47 -1.48 2.47
CA TRP A 76 11.03 -1.72 2.50
C TRP A 76 10.40 -1.36 1.16
N ILE A 77 10.81 -0.22 0.58
CA ILE A 77 10.38 0.22 -0.74
C ILE A 77 10.77 -0.82 -1.79
N ALA A 78 12.04 -1.25 -1.78
CA ALA A 78 12.55 -2.26 -2.69
C ALA A 78 11.81 -3.60 -2.56
N ALA A 79 11.47 -4.03 -1.34
CA ALA A 79 10.68 -5.24 -1.11
C ALA A 79 9.27 -5.15 -1.71
N VAL A 80 8.60 -4.00 -1.55
CA VAL A 80 7.26 -3.76 -2.12
C VAL A 80 7.33 -3.76 -3.65
N LEU A 81 8.26 -3.02 -4.25
CA LEU A 81 8.43 -2.96 -5.71
C LEU A 81 8.83 -4.33 -6.29
N GLY A 82 9.72 -5.05 -5.61
CA GLY A 82 10.12 -6.41 -5.97
C GLY A 82 8.94 -7.37 -5.96
N ARG A 83 8.01 -7.21 -5.01
CA ARG A 83 6.77 -7.98 -4.98
C ARG A 83 5.85 -7.62 -6.15
N CYS A 84 5.70 -6.34 -6.51
CA CYS A 84 4.96 -5.95 -7.71
C CYS A 84 5.56 -6.57 -8.98
N TYR A 85 6.89 -6.61 -9.10
CA TYR A 85 7.59 -7.17 -10.25
C TYR A 85 7.34 -8.68 -10.44
N GLN A 86 7.04 -9.41 -9.37
CA GLN A 86 6.67 -10.84 -9.44
C GLN A 86 5.29 -11.09 -10.06
N TYR A 87 4.47 -10.05 -10.23
CA TYR A 87 3.10 -10.12 -10.74
C TYR A 87 2.91 -9.17 -11.93
N PRO A 88 3.60 -9.42 -13.07
CA PRO A 88 3.67 -8.50 -14.21
C PRO A 88 2.34 -8.30 -14.94
N GLU A 89 1.38 -9.20 -14.77
CA GLU A 89 0.03 -9.11 -15.36
C GLU A 89 -0.88 -8.07 -14.66
N ASN A 90 -0.42 -7.49 -13.55
CA ASN A 90 -1.12 -6.42 -12.84
C ASN A 90 -0.54 -5.05 -13.22
N LYS A 91 -1.37 -4.02 -13.09
CA LYS A 91 -0.97 -2.62 -13.16
C LYS A 91 -0.88 -2.05 -11.76
N TYR A 92 0.13 -1.23 -11.52
CA TYR A 92 0.41 -0.62 -10.23
C TYR A 92 0.41 0.91 -10.35
N LEU A 93 -0.18 1.57 -9.35
CA LEU A 93 -0.12 3.01 -9.14
C LEU A 93 0.27 3.30 -7.70
#